data_AF-A0A0L0QPT4-F1
#
_entry.id   AF-A0A0L0QPT4-F1
#
_cell.length_a   1.000
_cell.length_b   1.000
_cell.length_c   1.000
_cell.angle_alpha   90.00
_cell.angle_beta   90.00
_cell.angle_gamma   90.00
#
_symmetry.space_group_name_H-M   'P 1'
#
loop_
_entity.id
_entity.type
_entity.pdbx_description
1 polymer ?
#
loop_
_entity_poly.entity_id
_entity_poly.type
_entity_poly.pdbx_seq_one_letter_code
_entity_poly.pdbx_strand_id
1 'polypeptide(L)'
;MNDLIKKKIIAINLISFFFIWLLIFLAGADKPPPIGFLWLVGLLIALDIVLFFYLKSFLPRLKLRKKGIFFIHMVYFFVGGIVLSLVTILLKPSYLDVGLLNISFWTISIICVSMINGICCYLFNLILLRLFEQQ
;
A
#
# COMPACT_ATOMS: atom_id res chain seq x y z
N MET A 1 7.82 2.60 22.37
CA MET A 1 6.62 3.36 21.95
C MET A 1 5.47 2.83 22.78
N ASN A 2 4.61 3.69 23.34
CA ASN A 2 3.42 3.23 24.07
C ASN A 2 2.56 2.35 23.13
N ASP A 3 2.20 1.15 23.57
CA ASP A 3 1.44 0.19 22.77
C ASP A 3 0.06 0.72 22.36
N LEU A 4 -0.56 1.58 23.18
CA LEU A 4 -1.83 2.22 22.84
C LEU A 4 -1.68 3.18 21.66
N ILE A 5 -0.66 4.04 21.70
CA ILE A 5 -0.34 4.98 20.60
C ILE A 5 0.00 4.20 19.33
N LYS A 6 0.79 3.13 19.44
CA LYS A 6 1.12 2.25 18.32
C LYS A 6 -0.14 1.71 17.65
N LYS A 7 -1.05 1.12 18.43
CA LYS A 7 -2.31 0.56 17.93
C LYS A 7 -3.17 1.64 17.27
N LYS A 8 -3.22 2.85 17.85
CA LYS A 8 -3.95 3.99 17.30
C LYS A 8 -3.42 4.43 15.93
N ILE A 9 -2.10 4.62 15.80
CA ILE A 9 -1.47 4.99 14.51
C ILE A 9 -1.73 3.91 13.46
N ILE A 10 -1.60 2.64 13.83
CA ILE A 10 -1.89 1.52 12.92
C ILE A 10 -3.34 1.56 12.45
N ALA A 11 -4.32 1.69 13.37
CA ALA A 11 -5.73 1.73 13.01
C ALA A 11 -6.06 2.89 12.06
N ILE A 12 -5.49 4.08 12.31
CA ILE A 12 -5.65 5.23 11.40
C ILE A 12 -5.11 4.91 10.01
N ASN A 13 -3.92 4.32 9.92
CA ASN A 13 -3.34 3.95 8.62
C ASN A 13 -4.22 2.95 7.87
N LEU A 14 -4.71 1.90 8.52
CA LEU A 14 -5.54 0.88 7.86
C LEU A 14 -6.85 1.47 7.34
N ILE A 15 -7.56 2.23 8.19
CA ILE A 15 -8.81 2.89 7.81
C ILE A 15 -8.56 3.86 6.65
N SER A 16 -7.56 4.74 6.77
CA SER A 16 -7.27 5.71 5.72
C SER A 16 -6.84 5.02 4.42
N PHE A 17 -5.96 4.00 4.47
CA PHE A 17 -5.53 3.26 3.30
C PHE A 17 -6.70 2.57 2.61
N PHE A 18 -7.50 1.81 3.35
CA PHE A 18 -8.65 1.11 2.81
C PHE A 18 -9.65 2.05 2.15
N PHE A 19 -10.10 3.11 2.84
CA PHE A 19 -11.13 3.98 2.29
C PHE A 19 -10.61 4.87 1.14
N ILE A 20 -9.38 5.38 1.21
CA ILE A 20 -8.80 6.18 0.12
C ILE A 20 -8.71 5.34 -1.15
N TRP A 21 -8.17 4.13 -1.07
CA TRP A 21 -8.04 3.26 -2.25
C TRP A 21 -9.38 2.74 -2.76
N LEU A 22 -10.31 2.42 -1.86
CA LEU A 22 -11.67 2.05 -2.26
C LEU A 22 -12.34 3.18 -3.07
N LEU A 23 -12.19 4.43 -2.63
CA LEU A 23 -12.72 5.59 -3.36
C LEU A 23 -12.04 5.79 -4.71
N ILE A 24 -10.71 5.63 -4.80
CA ILE A 24 -9.96 5.73 -6.06
C ILE A 24 -10.43 4.65 -7.04
N PHE A 25 -10.55 3.39 -6.59
CA PHE A 25 -11.03 2.30 -7.43
C PHE A 25 -12.48 2.50 -7.86
N LEU A 26 -13.34 2.99 -6.97
CA LEU A 26 -14.73 3.28 -7.30
C LEU A 26 -14.86 4.43 -8.31
N ALA A 27 -13.99 5.43 -8.22
CA ALA A 27 -13.94 6.55 -9.16
C ALA A 27 -13.50 6.11 -10.57
N GLY A 28 -12.67 5.07 -10.66
CA GLY A 28 -12.22 4.49 -11.93
C GLY A 28 -13.09 3.35 -12.47
N ALA A 29 -14.12 2.91 -11.73
CA ALA A 29 -14.97 1.79 -12.13
C ALA A 29 -16.18 2.26 -12.96
N ASP A 30 -16.65 1.40 -13.87
CA ASP A 30 -17.93 1.57 -14.55
C ASP A 30 -19.09 1.59 -13.54
N LYS A 31 -20.20 2.26 -13.90
CA LYS A 31 -21.37 2.40 -13.02
C LYS A 31 -22.59 1.70 -13.62
N PRO A 32 -23.23 0.76 -12.90
CA PRO A 32 -22.86 0.22 -11.59
C PRO A 32 -21.57 -0.64 -11.66
N PRO A 33 -20.78 -0.71 -10.56
CA PRO A 33 -19.55 -1.48 -10.58
C PRO A 33 -19.85 -2.96 -10.87
N PRO A 34 -19.14 -3.57 -11.83
CA PRO A 34 -19.35 -4.97 -12.20
C PRO A 34 -18.98 -5.86 -11.02
N ILE A 35 -19.52 -7.10 -10.99
CA ILE A 35 -19.26 -8.03 -9.88
C ILE A 35 -17.77 -8.35 -9.69
N GLY A 36 -16.98 -8.22 -10.75
CA GLY A 36 -15.52 -8.34 -10.72
C GLY A 36 -14.82 -7.32 -9.82
N PHE A 37 -15.48 -6.18 -9.50
CA PHE A 37 -14.98 -5.19 -8.56
C PHE A 37 -14.77 -5.76 -7.15
N LEU A 38 -15.53 -6.79 -6.75
CA LEU A 38 -15.34 -7.44 -5.45
C LEU A 38 -13.96 -8.10 -5.31
N TRP A 39 -13.33 -8.55 -6.42
CA TRP A 39 -11.96 -9.05 -6.39
C TRP A 39 -10.96 -7.95 -6.03
N LEU A 40 -11.18 -6.72 -6.49
CA LEU A 40 -10.35 -5.56 -6.10
C LEU A 40 -10.53 -5.23 -4.62
N VAL A 41 -11.76 -5.31 -4.10
CA VAL A 41 -12.01 -5.14 -2.66
C VAL A 41 -11.29 -6.21 -1.85
N GLY A 42 -11.35 -7.47 -2.27
CA GLY A 42 -10.61 -8.57 -1.64
C GLY A 42 -9.09 -8.36 -1.65
N LEU A 43 -8.54 -7.93 -2.79
CA LEU A 43 -7.13 -7.57 -2.92
C LEU A 43 -6.76 -6.41 -1.98
N LEU A 44 -7.62 -5.41 -1.87
CA LEU A 44 -7.42 -4.26 -1.00
C LEU A 44 -7.38 -4.67 0.48
N ILE A 45 -8.28 -5.57 0.91
CA ILE A 45 -8.26 -6.15 2.27
C ILE A 45 -6.93 -6.90 2.51
N ALA A 46 -6.48 -7.70 1.55
CA ALA A 46 -5.22 -8.43 1.67
C ALA A 46 -4.02 -7.48 1.82
N LEU A 47 -3.98 -6.39 1.03
CA LEU A 47 -2.95 -5.37 1.15
C LEU A 47 -3.00 -4.66 2.51
N ASP A 48 -4.18 -4.42 3.06
CA ASP A 48 -4.35 -3.79 4.36
C ASP A 48 -3.83 -4.69 5.50
N ILE A 49 -4.04 -6.01 5.39
CA ILE A 49 -3.42 -6.99 6.31
C ILE A 49 -1.89 -6.97 6.20
N VAL A 50 -1.33 -6.93 5.00
CA VAL A 50 0.12 -6.80 4.80
C VAL A 50 0.64 -5.50 5.41
N LEU A 51 -0.08 -4.39 5.21
CA LEU A 51 0.24 -3.08 5.79
C LEU A 51 0.23 -3.13 7.32
N PHE A 52 -0.72 -3.82 7.94
CA PHE A 52 -0.79 -4.01 9.39
C PHE A 52 0.49 -4.68 9.95
N PHE A 53 0.92 -5.80 9.35
CA PHE A 53 2.14 -6.48 9.78
C PHE A 53 3.39 -5.64 9.53
N TYR A 54 3.42 -4.94 8.40
CA TYR A 54 4.49 -4.01 8.08
C TYR A 54 4.63 -2.89 9.13
N LEU A 55 3.54 -2.19 9.45
CA LEU A 55 3.51 -1.07 10.39
C LEU A 55 3.92 -1.48 11.81
N LYS A 56 3.60 -2.71 12.23
CA LYS A 56 4.05 -3.24 13.53
C LYS A 56 5.57 -3.21 13.70
N SER A 57 6.32 -3.45 12.62
CA SER A 57 7.79 -3.43 12.59
C SER A 57 8.35 -2.06 12.22
N PHE A 58 7.68 -1.34 11.31
CA PHE A 58 8.12 -0.06 10.79
C PHE A 58 8.04 1.08 11.82
N LEU A 59 6.91 1.22 12.53
CA LEU A 59 6.70 2.36 13.44
C LEU A 59 7.75 2.49 14.56
N PRO A 60 8.16 1.40 15.26
CA PRO A 60 9.25 1.50 16.24
C PRO A 60 10.57 1.95 15.62
N ARG A 61 10.88 1.51 14.40
CA ARG A 61 12.11 1.88 13.68
C ARG A 61 12.07 3.32 13.22
N LEU A 62 10.90 3.80 12.78
CA LEU A 62 10.67 5.18 12.37
C LEU A 62 10.83 6.14 13.57
N LYS A 63 10.24 5.80 14.73
CA LYS A 63 10.38 6.58 15.98
C LYS A 63 11.85 6.72 16.40
N LEU A 64 12.63 5.65 16.34
CA LEU A 64 14.06 5.67 16.67
C LEU A 64 14.93 6.43 15.66
N ARG A 65 14.34 6.99 14.58
CA ARG A 65 15.03 7.69 13.49
C ARG A 65 16.28 6.96 12.99
N LYS A 66 16.20 5.63 12.86
CA LYS A 66 17.32 4.84 12.36
C LYS A 66 17.77 5.37 10.99
N LYS A 67 19.08 5.55 10.81
CA LYS A 67 19.64 6.02 9.52
C LYS A 67 19.17 5.10 8.38
N GLY A 68 18.79 5.70 7.26
CA GLY A 68 18.34 4.96 6.07
C GLY A 68 16.96 4.32 6.15
N ILE A 69 16.16 4.59 7.20
CA ILE A 69 14.82 3.99 7.34
C ILE A 69 13.88 4.31 6.16
N PHE A 70 13.99 5.51 5.58
CA PHE A 70 13.27 5.89 4.38
C PHE A 70 13.63 5.00 3.19
N PHE A 71 14.92 4.75 2.95
CA PHE A 71 15.35 3.90 1.83
C PHE A 71 14.88 2.46 2.00
N ILE A 72 15.03 1.90 3.21
CA ILE A 72 14.52 0.56 3.53
C ILE A 72 13.00 0.50 3.31
N HIS A 73 12.26 1.51 3.75
CA HIS A 73 10.82 1.64 3.51
C HIS A 73 10.48 1.64 2.02
N MET A 74 11.20 2.43 1.21
CA MET A 74 11.00 2.46 -0.23
C MET A 74 11.28 1.11 -0.91
N VAL A 75 12.28 0.35 -0.44
CA VAL A 75 12.54 -1.01 -0.93
C VAL A 75 11.35 -1.94 -0.67
N TYR A 76 10.70 -1.85 0.50
CA TYR A 76 9.49 -2.63 0.78
C TYR A 76 8.35 -2.31 -0.20
N PHE A 77 8.12 -1.04 -0.53
CA PHE A 77 7.08 -0.65 -1.48
C PHE A 77 7.45 -0.98 -2.93
N PHE A 78 8.72 -0.90 -3.30
CA PHE A 78 9.22 -1.34 -4.60
C PHE A 78 8.99 -2.84 -4.79
N VAL A 79 9.45 -3.67 -3.84
CA VAL A 79 9.24 -5.13 -3.86
C VAL A 79 7.76 -5.46 -3.79
N GLY A 80 6.98 -4.75 -2.96
CA GLY A 80 5.53 -4.90 -2.88
C GLY A 80 4.83 -4.59 -4.21
N GLY A 81 5.30 -3.59 -4.95
CA GLY A 81 4.80 -3.24 -6.29
C GLY A 81 5.11 -4.33 -7.31
N ILE A 82 6.32 -4.92 -7.27
CA ILE A 82 6.68 -6.06 -8.11
C ILE A 82 5.76 -7.26 -7.80
N VAL A 83 5.62 -7.62 -6.53
CA VAL A 83 4.78 -8.75 -6.10
C VAL A 83 3.33 -8.52 -6.50
N LEU A 84 2.79 -7.33 -6.26
CA LEU A 84 1.43 -6.97 -6.65
C LEU A 84 1.23 -7.05 -8.16
N SER A 85 2.20 -6.55 -8.95
CA SER A 85 2.15 -6.67 -10.40
C SER A 85 2.11 -8.12 -10.85
N LEU A 86 2.98 -8.97 -10.31
CA LEU A 86 2.98 -10.41 -10.61
C LEU A 86 1.64 -11.06 -10.26
N VAL A 87 1.08 -10.76 -9.08
CA VAL A 87 -0.24 -11.27 -8.68
C VAL A 87 -1.32 -10.85 -9.68
N THR A 88 -1.35 -9.58 -10.12
CA THR A 88 -2.35 -9.12 -11.08
C THR A 88 -2.22 -9.77 -12.46
N ILE A 89 -0.99 -10.07 -12.90
CA ILE A 89 -0.74 -10.78 -14.17
C ILE A 89 -1.22 -12.23 -14.05
N LEU A 90 -0.87 -12.92 -12.96
CA LEU A 90 -1.25 -14.32 -12.74
C LEU A 90 -2.77 -14.51 -12.58
N LEU A 91 -3.47 -13.55 -11.97
CA LEU A 91 -4.92 -13.60 -11.79
C LEU A 91 -5.71 -13.37 -13.08
N LYS A 92 -5.05 -12.91 -14.15
CA LYS A 92 -5.71 -12.67 -15.44
C LYS A 92 -4.82 -13.23 -16.56
N PRO A 93 -4.93 -14.56 -16.83
CA PRO A 93 -4.05 -15.28 -17.77
C PRO A 93 -4.02 -14.69 -19.18
N SER A 94 -5.11 -14.04 -19.58
CA SER A 94 -5.18 -13.33 -20.86
C SER A 94 -4.15 -12.21 -21.01
N TYR A 95 -3.51 -11.74 -19.92
CA TYR A 95 -2.38 -10.80 -20.00
C TYR A 95 -1.11 -11.41 -20.62
N LEU A 96 -0.94 -12.73 -20.57
CA LEU A 96 0.20 -13.41 -21.18
C LEU A 96 0.18 -13.32 -22.71
N ASP A 97 -1.00 -13.17 -23.30
CA ASP A 97 -1.20 -13.08 -24.75
C ASP A 97 -1.03 -11.63 -25.29
N VAL A 98 -0.98 -10.62 -24.41
CA VAL A 98 -0.99 -9.19 -24.77
C VAL A 98 0.42 -8.67 -25.12
N GLY A 99 1.44 -9.53 -25.06
CA GLY A 99 2.83 -9.23 -25.41
C GLY A 99 3.63 -8.53 -24.30
N LEU A 100 4.95 -8.70 -24.34
CA LEU A 100 5.90 -8.28 -23.30
C LEU A 100 5.86 -6.76 -23.00
N LEU A 101 5.60 -5.95 -24.03
CA LEU A 101 5.60 -4.50 -23.94
C LEU A 101 4.45 -4.00 -23.04
N ASN A 102 3.24 -4.53 -23.22
CA ASN A 102 2.07 -4.17 -22.39
C ASN A 102 2.22 -4.64 -20.94
N ILE A 103 2.77 -5.84 -20.74
CA ILE A 103 3.12 -6.35 -19.40
C ILE A 103 4.10 -5.40 -18.71
N SER A 104 5.13 -4.95 -19.44
CA SER A 104 6.14 -4.02 -18.90
C SER A 104 5.53 -2.69 -18.48
N PHE A 105 4.65 -2.09 -19.29
CA PHE A 105 3.96 -0.85 -18.92
C PHE A 105 3.06 -1.02 -17.70
N TRP A 106 2.33 -2.13 -17.61
CA TRP A 106 1.49 -2.44 -16.46
C TRP A 106 2.32 -2.59 -15.18
N THR A 107 3.41 -3.35 -15.24
CA THR A 107 4.33 -3.55 -14.12
C THR A 107 4.96 -2.24 -13.67
N ILE A 108 5.49 -1.44 -14.59
CA ILE A 108 6.09 -0.14 -14.26
C ILE A 108 5.05 0.77 -13.61
N SER A 109 3.82 0.80 -14.12
CA SER A 109 2.74 1.62 -13.56
C SER A 109 2.41 1.23 -12.11
N ILE A 110 2.28 -0.07 -11.82
CA ILE A 110 2.03 -0.56 -10.47
C ILE A 110 3.19 -0.22 -9.54
N ILE A 111 4.44 -0.39 -9.99
CA ILE A 111 5.62 -0.05 -9.19
C ILE A 111 5.65 1.44 -8.88
N CYS A 112 5.41 2.31 -9.86
CA CYS A 112 5.36 3.76 -9.68
C CYS A 112 4.28 4.16 -8.65
N VAL A 113 3.07 3.62 -8.79
CA VAL A 113 1.97 3.87 -7.85
C VAL A 113 2.33 3.38 -6.45
N SER A 114 2.94 2.20 -6.34
CA SER A 114 3.40 1.65 -5.05
C SER A 114 4.46 2.54 -4.41
N MET A 115 5.43 3.04 -5.18
CA MET A 115 6.45 3.94 -4.67
C MET A 115 5.87 5.28 -4.20
N ILE A 116 4.94 5.88 -4.97
CA ILE A 116 4.23 7.09 -4.56
C ILE A 116 3.48 6.84 -3.24
N ASN A 117 2.79 5.70 -3.14
CA ASN A 117 2.10 5.31 -1.92
C ASN A 117 3.05 5.10 -0.74
N GLY A 118 4.26 4.57 -0.98
CA GLY A 118 5.33 4.48 0.03
C GLY A 118 5.74 5.85 0.54
N ILE A 119 5.97 6.82 -0.34
CA ILE A 119 6.29 8.20 0.05
C ILE A 119 5.16 8.79 0.92
N CYS A 120 3.91 8.66 0.46
CA CYS A 120 2.74 9.13 1.20
C CYS A 120 2.63 8.46 2.57
N CYS A 121 2.78 7.13 2.64
CA CYS A 121 2.72 6.36 3.88
C CYS A 121 3.83 6.78 4.86
N TYR A 122 5.05 6.98 4.38
CA TYR A 122 6.17 7.45 5.18
C TYR A 122 5.89 8.82 5.80
N LEU A 123 5.49 9.80 4.97
CA LEU A 123 5.19 11.15 5.42
C LEU A 123 4.00 11.19 6.37
N PHE A 124 2.94 10.45 6.06
CA PHE A 124 1.75 10.34 6.91
C PHE A 124 2.11 9.80 8.31
N ASN A 125 2.91 8.74 8.38
CA ASN A 125 3.35 8.18 9.65
C ASN A 125 4.32 9.10 10.41
N LEU A 126 5.15 9.88 9.72
CA LEU A 126 5.95 10.92 10.36
C LEU A 126 5.08 12.01 11.01
N ILE A 127 4.01 12.44 10.33
CA ILE A 127 3.07 13.43 10.87
C ILE A 127 2.35 12.84 12.09
N LEU A 128 1.79 11.64 11.98
CA LEU A 128 1.09 10.99 13.09
C LEU A 128 1.99 10.77 14.31
N LEU A 129 3.25 10.35 14.11
CA LEU A 129 4.19 10.21 15.22
C LEU A 129 4.44 11.55 15.93
N ARG A 130 4.64 12.64 15.19
CA ARG A 130 4.82 13.98 15.81
C ARG A 130 3.59 14.42 16.59
N LEU A 131 2.39 14.21 16.05
CA LEU A 131 1.13 14.59 16.69
C LEU A 131 0.88 13.83 18.00
N PHE A 132 1.19 12.53 18.05
CA PHE A 132 0.95 11.71 19.25
C PHE A 132 2.15 11.64 20.22
N GLU A 133 3.34 12.11 19.85
CA GLU A 133 4.47 12.24 20.78
C GLU A 133 4.44 13.56 21.56
N GLN A 134 3.66 14.55 21.12
CA GLN A 134 3.46 15.81 21.83
C GLN A 134 2.35 15.74 22.91
N GLN A 135 1.67 14.59 23.03
CA GLN A 135 0.65 14.29 24.05
C GLN A 135 1.23 13.37 25.13
#